data_AF-A0A7K9TY82-F1
#
_entry.id   AF-A0A7K9TY82-F1
#
_cell.length_a   1.000
_cell.length_b   1.000
_cell.length_c   1.000
_cell.angle_alpha   90.00
_cell.angle_beta   90.00
_cell.angle_gamma   90.00
#
_symmetry.space_group_name_H-M   'P 1'
#
loop_
_entity.id
_entity.type
_entity.pdbx_description
1 polymer ?
#
loop_
_entity_poly.entity_id
_entity_poly.type
_entity_poly.pdbx_seq_one_letter_code
_entity_poly.pdbx_strand_id
1 'polypeptide(L)'
;VVNIAGYPWDSEDKEYVLVNNKCQCVTVTSKFVPSKDNPEEEILERNIRILVPLKARENISDPTSPLRTTFVYRMTELCKKCDPVEVELGGEIYKAQQSTSCDEPETCYTYDREKCYTSTFPFRYHGEIKRVQAVLTPESCYAD
;
A
#
# COMPACT_ATOMS: atom_id res chain seq x y z
N VAL A 1 5.39 -25.62 -1.20
CA VAL A 1 4.83 -25.96 0.12
C VAL A 1 4.29 -24.68 0.73
N VAL A 2 2.97 -24.46 0.67
CA VAL A 2 2.30 -23.36 1.36
C VAL A 2 1.31 -24.04 2.28
N ASN A 3 1.45 -23.89 3.60
CA ASN A 3 0.36 -24.26 4.50
C ASN A 3 0.40 -23.50 5.82
N ILE A 4 -0.79 -22.99 6.17
CA ILE A 4 -1.21 -22.08 7.24
C ILE A 4 -0.82 -20.60 7.02
N ALA A 5 -1.83 -19.80 6.62
CA ALA A 5 -1.83 -18.34 6.62
C ALA A 5 -0.66 -17.61 5.92
N GLY A 6 0.04 -18.28 4.98
CA GLY A 6 1.10 -17.65 4.17
C GLY A 6 2.49 -17.60 4.82
N TYR A 7 2.75 -18.39 5.86
CA TYR A 7 4.08 -18.50 6.46
C TYR A 7 4.96 -19.56 5.77
N PRO A 8 6.25 -19.26 5.51
CA PRO A 8 7.27 -20.27 5.26
C PRO A 8 7.58 -21.04 6.56
N TRP A 9 7.84 -22.34 6.47
CA TRP A 9 8.11 -23.21 7.63
C TRP A 9 9.41 -22.89 8.39
N ASP A 10 10.32 -22.07 7.85
CA ASP A 10 11.65 -21.75 8.41
C ASP A 10 11.72 -20.38 9.12
N SER A 11 10.73 -20.03 9.95
CA SER A 11 10.70 -18.72 10.62
C SER A 11 10.55 -18.82 12.14
N GLU A 12 11.33 -19.66 12.81
CA GLU A 12 11.27 -19.78 14.28
C GLU A 12 11.58 -18.47 15.03
N ASP A 13 12.03 -17.39 14.36
CA ASP A 13 12.31 -16.13 15.06
C ASP A 13 12.17 -14.81 14.28
N LYS A 14 11.81 -14.86 12.99
CA LYS A 14 11.83 -13.67 12.14
C LYS A 14 10.45 -13.03 12.03
N GLU A 15 10.38 -11.75 12.38
CA GLU A 15 9.21 -10.90 12.12
C GLU A 15 8.91 -10.88 10.61
N TYR A 16 7.68 -11.22 10.24
CA TYR A 16 7.24 -11.29 8.85
C TYR A 16 6.42 -10.06 8.49
N VAL A 17 6.65 -9.49 7.31
CA VAL A 17 5.84 -8.36 6.80
C VAL A 17 4.66 -8.91 6.02
N LEU A 18 3.46 -8.81 6.58
CA LEU A 18 2.20 -9.22 5.95
C LEU A 18 1.70 -8.18 4.95
N VAL A 19 1.81 -6.90 5.31
CA VAL A 19 1.33 -5.78 4.51
C VAL A 19 2.35 -4.65 4.54
N ASN A 20 2.65 -4.10 3.36
CA ASN A 20 3.40 -2.86 3.22
C ASN A 20 2.68 -1.95 2.22
N ASN A 21 1.62 -1.28 2.69
CA ASN A 21 0.80 -0.42 1.84
C ASN A 21 1.39 1.00 1.82
N LYS A 22 1.96 1.38 0.66
CA LYS A 22 2.54 2.71 0.42
C LYS A 22 1.50 3.82 0.21
N CYS A 23 0.29 3.46 -0.26
CA CYS A 23 -0.80 4.39 -0.58
C CYS A 23 -1.43 5.00 0.69
N GLN A 24 -1.66 4.18 1.72
CA GLN A 24 -2.21 4.56 3.03
C GLN A 24 -1.14 4.63 4.14
N CYS A 25 0.12 4.31 3.82
CA CYS A 25 1.27 4.29 4.73
C CYS A 25 1.06 3.40 5.97
N VAL A 26 0.66 2.14 5.72
CA VAL A 26 0.42 1.14 6.75
C VAL A 26 1.38 -0.03 6.58
N THR A 27 2.04 -0.40 7.67
CA THR A 27 2.86 -1.62 7.76
C THR A 27 2.23 -2.56 8.76
N VAL A 28 1.98 -3.80 8.35
CA VAL A 28 1.52 -4.87 9.25
C VAL A 28 2.56 -5.97 9.26
N THR A 29 3.05 -6.29 10.44
CA THR A 29 3.98 -7.38 10.66
C THR A 29 3.41 -8.40 11.63
N SER A 30 4.01 -9.58 11.65
CA SER A 30 3.59 -10.65 12.53
C SER A 30 4.76 -11.53 12.96
N LYS A 31 4.69 -12.04 14.19
CA LYS A 31 5.69 -12.92 14.77
C LYS A 31 5.03 -13.88 15.75
N PHE A 32 5.47 -15.14 15.75
CA PHE A 32 5.15 -16.08 16.84
C PHE A 32 6.11 -15.84 18.00
N VAL A 33 5.57 -15.70 19.21
CA VAL A 33 6.32 -15.46 20.43
C VAL A 33 5.87 -16.47 21.48
N PRO A 34 6.77 -17.13 22.23
CA PRO A 34 6.40 -18.03 23.30
C PRO A 34 5.52 -17.33 24.34
N SER A 35 4.46 -17.98 24.79
CA SER A 35 3.59 -17.44 25.84
C SER A 35 4.38 -17.28 27.14
N LYS A 36 4.18 -16.14 27.81
CA LYS A 36 4.80 -15.88 29.13
C LYS A 36 4.23 -16.79 30.21
N ASP A 37 3.00 -17.25 30.04
CA ASP A 37 2.26 -18.04 31.03
C ASP A 37 2.44 -19.55 30.81
N ASN A 38 2.61 -20.00 29.56
CA ASN A 38 2.82 -21.41 29.22
C ASN A 38 3.89 -21.56 28.11
N PRO A 39 5.10 -22.04 28.42
CA PRO A 39 6.17 -22.21 27.43
C PRO A 39 5.86 -23.20 26.29
N GLU A 40 4.85 -24.06 26.44
CA GLU A 40 4.42 -25.00 25.39
C GLU A 40 3.44 -24.37 24.38
N GLU A 41 3.02 -23.13 24.61
CA GLU A 41 2.11 -22.39 23.74
C GLU A 41 2.80 -21.23 23.03
N GLU A 42 2.48 -21.03 21.76
CA GLU A 42 2.92 -19.88 20.97
C GLU A 42 1.79 -18.87 20.78
N ILE A 43 2.10 -17.59 20.93
CA ILE A 43 1.20 -16.47 20.69
C ILE A 43 1.55 -15.84 19.35
N LEU A 44 0.55 -15.67 18.49
CA LEU A 44 0.71 -14.91 17.25
C LEU A 44 0.55 -13.41 17.54
N GLU A 45 1.66 -12.70 17.62
CA GLU A 45 1.66 -11.24 17.68
C GLU A 45 1.48 -10.65 16.27
N ARG A 46 0.65 -9.60 16.18
CA ARG A 46 0.47 -8.80 14.96
C ARG A 46 0.68 -7.34 15.30
N ASN A 47 1.72 -6.72 14.73
CA ASN A 47 2.01 -5.32 14.93
C ASN A 47 1.49 -4.51 13.73
N ILE A 48 0.72 -3.45 14.01
CA ILE A 48 0.16 -2.56 13.00
C ILE A 48 0.74 -1.17 13.22
N ARG A 49 1.49 -0.67 12.24
CA ARG A 49 2.05 0.68 12.23
C ARG A 49 1.35 1.52 11.17
N ILE A 50 0.78 2.65 11.59
CA ILE A 50 0.07 3.60 10.72
C ILE A 50 0.75 4.97 10.83
N LEU A 51 1.10 5.58 9.70
CA LEU A 51 1.59 6.96 9.65
C LEU A 51 0.49 7.87 9.08
N VAL A 52 0.02 8.82 9.90
CA VAL A 52 -1.09 9.72 9.53
C VAL A 52 -0.53 11.05 9.01
N PRO A 53 -0.75 11.40 7.73
CA PRO A 53 -0.25 12.64 7.15
C PRO A 53 -1.18 13.82 7.48
N LEU A 54 -0.84 14.58 8.50
CA LEU A 54 -1.68 15.67 9.04
C LEU A 54 -1.91 16.85 8.07
N LYS A 55 -1.15 16.92 6.97
CA LYS A 55 -1.27 17.96 5.94
C LYS A 55 -1.68 17.40 4.57
N ALA A 56 -2.05 16.13 4.51
CA ALA A 56 -2.53 15.53 3.27
C ALA A 56 -3.90 16.11 2.88
N ARG A 57 -4.11 16.15 1.57
CA ARG A 57 -5.34 16.58 0.93
C ARG A 57 -6.31 15.41 0.81
N GLU A 58 -7.60 15.67 0.66
CA GLU A 58 -8.57 14.60 0.39
C GLU A 58 -8.27 13.89 -0.93
N ASN A 59 -7.99 14.65 -1.99
CA ASN A 59 -7.45 14.13 -3.23
C ASN A 59 -5.99 14.59 -3.35
N ILE A 60 -5.04 13.68 -3.14
CA ILE A 60 -3.61 14.02 -3.16
C ILE A 60 -3.13 14.53 -4.53
N SER A 61 -3.81 14.19 -5.62
CA SER A 61 -3.48 14.69 -6.96
C SER A 61 -4.07 16.07 -7.25
N ASP A 62 -5.03 16.52 -6.43
CA ASP A 62 -5.66 17.83 -6.53
C ASP A 62 -5.22 18.73 -5.36
N PRO A 63 -4.29 19.68 -5.59
CA PRO A 63 -3.80 20.57 -4.54
C PRO A 63 -4.87 21.53 -4.01
N THR A 64 -6.00 21.67 -4.71
CA THR A 64 -7.12 22.54 -4.30
C THR A 64 -8.11 21.84 -3.38
N SER A 65 -8.05 20.51 -3.29
CA SER A 65 -8.94 19.75 -2.40
C SER A 65 -8.70 20.11 -0.92
N PRO A 66 -9.71 19.98 -0.04
CA PRO A 66 -9.54 20.33 1.37
C PRO A 66 -8.56 19.39 2.06
N LEU A 67 -8.12 19.78 3.26
CA LEU A 67 -7.29 18.91 4.10
C LEU A 67 -8.12 17.72 4.58
N ARG A 68 -7.52 16.53 4.53
CA ARG A 68 -8.15 15.31 5.02
C ARG A 68 -8.12 15.28 6.54
N THR A 69 -9.28 15.14 7.16
CA THR A 69 -9.42 15.00 8.62
C THR A 69 -9.78 13.59 9.06
N THR A 70 -10.28 12.75 8.15
CA THR A 70 -10.75 11.39 8.44
C THR A 70 -9.94 10.36 7.67
N PHE A 71 -9.42 9.38 8.39
CA PHE A 71 -8.59 8.29 7.86
C PHE A 71 -9.23 6.96 8.25
N VAL A 72 -9.57 6.13 7.26
CA VAL A 72 -10.28 4.87 7.48
C VAL A 72 -9.45 3.73 6.91
N TYR A 73 -8.96 2.88 7.81
CA TYR A 73 -8.13 1.72 7.45
C TYR A 73 -8.94 0.44 7.62
N ARG A 74 -9.12 -0.30 6.53
CA ARG A 74 -9.82 -1.60 6.54
C ARG A 74 -8.81 -2.70 6.29
N MET A 75 -8.66 -3.62 7.23
CA MET A 75 -7.71 -4.73 7.09
C MET A 75 -8.01 -5.61 5.86
N THR A 76 -9.28 -5.76 5.50
CA THR A 76 -9.69 -6.49 4.29
C THR A 76 -9.16 -5.84 3.01
N GLU A 77 -9.05 -4.51 2.98
CA GLU A 77 -8.53 -3.74 1.85
C GLU A 77 -6.99 -3.76 1.85
N LEU A 78 -6.38 -3.53 3.01
CA LEU A 78 -4.94 -3.52 3.19
C LEU A 78 -4.27 -4.86 2.86
N CYS A 79 -4.96 -5.98 3.11
CA CYS A 79 -4.44 -7.33 2.87
C CYS A 79 -4.78 -7.88 1.47
N LYS A 80 -5.44 -7.11 0.59
CA LYS A 80 -5.73 -7.56 -0.77
C LYS A 80 -4.44 -7.85 -1.54
N LYS A 81 -4.42 -8.95 -2.27
CA LYS A 81 -3.32 -9.35 -3.17
C LYS A 81 -3.83 -9.39 -4.60
N CYS A 82 -3.63 -8.27 -5.28
CA CYS A 82 -4.13 -8.05 -6.64
C CYS A 82 -3.10 -8.36 -7.72
N ASP A 83 -1.83 -8.53 -7.35
CA ASP A 83 -0.81 -8.96 -8.28
C ASP A 83 -1.07 -10.42 -8.68
N PRO A 84 -1.16 -10.73 -9.98
CA PRO A 84 -1.35 -12.10 -10.44
C PRO A 84 -0.12 -12.93 -10.11
N VAL A 85 -0.35 -14.15 -9.64
CA VAL A 85 0.69 -15.12 -9.33
C VAL A 85 0.63 -16.28 -10.31
N GLU A 86 1.77 -16.88 -10.58
CA GLU A 86 1.88 -18.08 -11.41
C GLU A 86 1.71 -19.33 -10.53
N VAL A 87 0.83 -20.23 -10.95
CA VAL A 87 0.51 -21.48 -10.25
C VAL A 87 0.64 -22.63 -11.25
N GLU A 88 1.43 -23.64 -10.90
CA GLU A 88 1.59 -24.85 -11.70
C GLU A 88 0.51 -25.87 -11.34
N LEU A 89 -0.28 -26.30 -12.32
CA LEU A 89 -1.30 -27.33 -12.18
C LEU A 89 -1.14 -28.35 -13.31
N GLY A 90 -0.81 -29.59 -12.97
CA GLY A 90 -0.68 -30.67 -13.95
C GLY A 90 0.46 -30.48 -14.97
N GLY A 91 1.54 -29.75 -14.60
CA GLY A 91 2.68 -29.47 -15.48
C GLY A 91 2.50 -28.23 -16.38
N GLU A 92 1.39 -27.51 -16.25
CA GLU A 92 1.12 -26.26 -16.97
C GLU A 92 1.07 -25.07 -15.98
N ILE A 93 1.55 -23.90 -16.44
CA ILE A 93 1.62 -22.68 -15.64
C ILE A 93 0.40 -21.80 -15.95
N TYR A 94 -0.37 -21.49 -14.91
CA TYR A 94 -1.55 -20.63 -14.99
C TYR A 94 -1.30 -19.32 -14.22
N LYS A 95 -1.82 -18.20 -14.74
CA LYS A 95 -1.88 -16.94 -13.98
C LYS A 95 -3.18 -16.87 -13.20
N ALA A 96 -3.08 -16.78 -11.88
CA ALA A 96 -4.21 -16.69 -10.98
C ALA A 96 -4.16 -15.40 -10.15
N GLN A 97 -5.32 -14.80 -9.94
CA GLN A 97 -5.47 -13.68 -9.01
C GLN A 97 -5.88 -14.20 -7.64
N GLN A 98 -5.27 -13.67 -6.57
CA GLN A 98 -5.50 -14.16 -5.20
C GLN A 98 -6.59 -13.38 -4.44
N SER A 99 -7.21 -12.38 -5.06
CA SER A 99 -8.25 -11.55 -4.45
C SER A 99 -9.40 -11.29 -5.42
N THR A 100 -10.61 -11.12 -4.90
CA THR A 100 -11.86 -11.04 -5.68
C THR A 100 -12.24 -9.62 -6.10
N SER A 101 -11.71 -8.57 -5.47
CA SER A 101 -12.10 -7.17 -5.71
C SER A 101 -10.90 -6.23 -5.85
N CYS A 102 -10.23 -6.32 -7.00
CA CYS A 102 -9.02 -5.55 -7.33
C CYS A 102 -9.26 -4.37 -8.28
N ASP A 103 -10.47 -4.24 -8.83
CA ASP A 103 -10.82 -3.19 -9.79
C ASP A 103 -11.27 -1.89 -9.11
N GLU A 104 -11.42 -1.88 -7.78
CA GLU A 104 -11.86 -0.70 -7.04
C GLU A 104 -10.69 0.28 -6.85
N PRO A 105 -10.88 1.58 -7.17
CA PRO A 105 -9.83 2.57 -6.99
C PRO A 105 -9.53 2.78 -5.50
N GLU A 106 -8.30 2.50 -5.09
CA GLU A 106 -7.85 2.77 -3.72
C GLU A 106 -7.66 4.28 -3.52
N THR A 107 -8.15 4.79 -2.39
CA THR A 107 -7.91 6.18 -2.00
C THR A 107 -6.60 6.28 -1.22
N CYS A 108 -5.61 6.95 -1.81
CA CYS A 108 -4.31 7.18 -1.16
C CYS A 108 -4.29 8.38 -0.23
N TYR A 109 -3.58 8.22 0.88
CA TYR A 109 -3.37 9.24 1.91
C TYR A 109 -1.98 9.87 1.80
N THR A 110 -1.02 9.13 1.27
CA THR A 110 0.36 9.55 1.09
C THR A 110 0.79 9.42 -0.38
N TYR A 111 1.78 10.23 -0.76
CA TYR A 111 2.48 10.05 -2.03
C TYR A 111 3.44 8.86 -1.92
N ASP A 112 3.54 8.07 -2.99
CA ASP A 112 4.59 7.08 -3.15
C ASP A 112 5.87 7.77 -3.63
N ARG A 113 6.98 7.58 -2.91
CA ARG A 113 8.27 8.21 -3.23
C ARG A 113 8.82 7.77 -4.60
N GLU A 114 8.41 6.61 -5.09
CA GLU A 114 8.85 6.07 -6.39
C GLU A 114 7.95 6.51 -7.55
N LYS A 115 6.82 7.18 -7.28
CA LYS A 115 5.87 7.60 -8.32
C LYS A 115 5.91 9.10 -8.53
N CYS A 116 5.83 9.52 -9.79
CA CYS A 116 5.70 10.91 -10.16
C CYS A 116 4.23 11.36 -10.08
N TYR A 117 3.95 12.37 -9.25
CA TYR A 117 2.63 12.99 -9.17
C TYR A 117 2.68 14.38 -9.80
N THR A 118 1.71 14.67 -10.67
CA THR A 118 1.60 15.95 -11.36
C THR A 118 0.16 16.47 -11.31
N SER A 119 0.02 17.78 -11.49
CA SER A 119 -1.28 18.43 -11.61
C SER A 119 -1.23 19.48 -12.71
N THR A 120 -2.35 19.71 -13.39
CA THR A 120 -2.43 20.65 -14.50
C THR A 120 -3.25 21.86 -14.09
N PHE A 121 -2.71 23.06 -14.28
CA PHE A 121 -3.38 24.30 -13.93
C PHE A 121 -3.41 25.27 -15.13
N PRO A 122 -4.46 26.11 -15.22
CA PRO A 122 -4.54 27.15 -16.23
C PRO A 122 -3.56 28.29 -15.90
N PHE A 123 -2.70 28.63 -16.84
CA PHE A 123 -1.74 29.73 -16.75
C PHE A 123 -1.99 30.72 -17.89
N ARG A 124 -2.13 32.00 -17.55
CA ARG A 124 -2.38 33.05 -18.55
C ARG A 124 -1.06 33.62 -19.07
N TYR A 125 -0.86 33.57 -20.38
CA TYR A 125 0.34 34.08 -21.05
C TYR A 125 -0.03 34.76 -22.37
N HIS A 126 0.37 36.02 -22.55
CA HIS A 126 0.01 36.86 -23.73
C HIS A 126 -1.50 36.87 -24.07
N GLY A 127 -2.35 36.89 -23.04
CA GLY A 127 -3.80 36.92 -23.21
C GLY A 127 -4.45 35.55 -23.41
N GLU A 128 -3.69 34.51 -23.75
CA GLU A 128 -4.16 33.13 -23.89
C GLU A 128 -4.06 32.34 -22.58
N ILE A 129 -4.98 31.40 -22.37
CA ILE A 129 -4.90 30.43 -21.26
C ILE A 129 -4.22 29.17 -21.77
N LYS A 130 -3.06 28.85 -21.22
CA LYS A 130 -2.33 27.60 -21.48
C LYS A 130 -2.50 26.66 -20.29
N ARG A 131 -2.67 25.36 -20.55
CA ARG A 131 -2.67 24.34 -19.50
C ARG A 131 -1.22 23.92 -19.26
N VAL A 132 -0.68 24.27 -18.10
CA VAL A 132 0.70 23.96 -17.72
C VAL A 132 0.69 22.86 -16.67
N GLN A 133 1.60 21.90 -16.81
CA GLN A 133 1.78 20.82 -15.85
C GLN A 133 2.76 21.27 -14.75
N ALA A 134 2.35 21.14 -13.50
CA ALA A 134 3.19 21.28 -12.32
C ALA A 134 3.47 19.91 -11.70
N VAL A 135 4.66 19.77 -11.16
CA VAL A 135 5.08 18.56 -10.44
C VAL A 135 4.76 18.73 -8.95
N LEU A 136 4.09 17.74 -8.36
CA LEU A 136 3.78 17.69 -6.92
C LEU A 136 4.90 17.00 -6.13
N THR A 137 5.60 16.04 -6.73
CA THR A 137 6.71 15.28 -6.12
C THR A 137 7.99 15.40 -6.97
N PRO A 138 8.77 16.49 -6.82
CA PRO A 138 9.87 16.81 -7.73
C PRO A 138 10.97 15.75 -7.79
N GLU A 139 11.30 15.12 -6.65
CA GLU A 139 12.36 14.12 -6.57
C GLU A 139 12.10 12.87 -7.44
N SER A 140 10.82 12.54 -7.70
CA SER A 140 10.42 11.32 -8.43
C SER A 140 10.01 11.57 -9.88
N CYS A 141 10.14 12.80 -10.38
CA CYS A 141 9.62 13.24 -11.69
C CYS A 141 10.72 13.69 -12.66
N TYR A 142 11.98 13.37 -12.39
CA TYR A 142 13.05 13.58 -13.37
C TYR A 142 12.87 12.59 -14.53
N ALA A 143 13.01 13.08 -15.76
CA ALA A 143 13.13 12.21 -16.92
C ALA A 143 14.50 11.51 -16.86
N ASP A 144 14.53 10.23 -17.21
CA ASP A 144 15.77 9.47 -17.38
C ASP A 144 16.64 10.01 -18.54
#